data_AF-A0A947FS22-F1
#
_entry.id   AF-A0A947FS22-F1
#
_cell.length_a   1.000
_cell.length_b   1.000
_cell.length_c   1.000
_cell.angle_alpha   90.00
_cell.angle_beta   90.00
_cell.angle_gamma   90.00
#
_symmetry.space_group_name_H-M   'P 1'
#
loop_
_entity.id
_entity.type
_entity.pdbx_description
1 polymer ?
#
loop_
_entity_poly.entity_id
_entity_poly.type
_entity_poly.pdbx_seq_one_letter_code
_entity_poly.pdbx_strand_id
1 'polypeptide(L)' 'MEQEIFGLPLYLVISIVWFLPTFLVAFSKKTFGAEKVTWIIAILAVSWFSWMFYFIIAPVVERPEPEDNQP' A
#
# COMPACT_ATOMS: atom_id res chain seq x y z
N MET A 1 -22.22 -12.82 -3.89
CA MET A 1 -21.32 -13.93 -4.26
C MET A 1 -20.48 -13.61 -5.51
N GLU A 2 -20.99 -12.85 -6.50
CA GLU A 2 -20.21 -12.53 -7.71
C GLU A 2 -19.01 -11.60 -7.46
N GLN A 3 -19.15 -10.60 -6.57
CA GLN A 3 -18.06 -9.69 -6.20
C GLN A 3 -16.85 -10.40 -5.55
N GLU A 4 -17.10 -11.50 -4.85
CA GLU A 4 -16.06 -12.28 -4.16
C GLU A 4 -15.18 -13.05 -5.17
N ILE A 5 -15.78 -13.53 -6.26
CA ILE A 5 -15.10 -14.31 -7.31
C ILE A 5 -14.14 -13.42 -8.12
N PHE A 6 -14.52 -12.15 -8.36
CA PHE A 6 -13.67 -11.19 -9.07
C PHE A 6 -12.72 -10.42 -8.15
N GLY A 7 -13.13 -10.18 -6.90
CA GLY A 7 -12.32 -9.45 -5.91
C GLY A 7 -11.13 -10.25 -5.40
N LEU A 8 -11.29 -11.56 -5.17
CA LEU A 8 -10.24 -12.44 -4.68
C LEU A 8 -8.99 -12.50 -5.58
N PRO A 9 -9.09 -12.80 -6.90
CA PRO A 9 -7.91 -12.86 -7.77
C PRO A 9 -7.24 -11.50 -7.90
N LEU A 10 -8.00 -10.41 -7.95
CA LEU A 10 -7.45 -9.06 -7.98
C LEU A 10 -6.67 -8.73 -6.71
N TYR A 11 -7.22 -9.03 -5.54
CA TYR A 11 -6.56 -8.82 -4.25
C TYR A 11 -5.27 -9.65 -4.12
N LEU A 12 -5.27 -10.88 -4.66
CA LEU A 12 -4.08 -11.73 -4.74
C LEU A 12 -2.99 -11.11 -5.61
N VAL A 13 -3.32 -10.63 -6.80
CA VAL A 13 -2.36 -9.98 -7.71
C VAL A 13 -1.78 -8.72 -7.06
N ILE A 14 -2.63 -7.87 -6.47
CA ILE A 14 -2.18 -6.65 -5.77
C ILE A 14 -1.22 -7.01 -4.64
N SER A 15 -1.56 -8.03 -3.83
CA SER A 15 -0.72 -8.48 -2.73
C SER A 15 0.64 -9.01 -3.22
N ILE A 16 0.67 -9.81 -4.29
CA ILE A 16 1.91 -10.34 -4.87
C ILE A 16 2.79 -9.20 -5.40
N VAL A 17 2.21 -8.25 -6.13
CA VAL A 17 2.94 -7.08 -6.65
C VAL A 17 3.47 -6.22 -5.52
N TRP A 18 2.70 -6.04 -4.44
CA TRP A 18 3.10 -5.29 -3.27
C TRP A 18 4.28 -5.91 -2.52
N PHE A 19 4.32 -7.25 -2.40
CA PHE A 19 5.43 -7.96 -1.74
C PHE A 19 6.61 -8.28 -2.66
N LEU A 20 6.45 -8.14 -3.97
CA LEU A 20 7.50 -8.36 -4.97
C LEU A 20 8.85 -7.69 -4.64
N PRO A 21 8.93 -6.39 -4.28
CA PRO A 21 10.20 -5.76 -3.93
C PRO A 21 10.88 -6.43 -2.73
N THR A 22 10.11 -6.84 -1.72
CA THR A 22 10.62 -7.56 -0.54
C THR A 22 11.20 -8.91 -0.95
N PHE A 23 10.50 -9.67 -1.80
CA PHE A 23 10.99 -10.96 -2.30
C PHE A 23 12.22 -10.81 -3.20
N LEU A 24 12.27 -9.80 -4.07
CA LEU A 24 13.42 -9.51 -4.92
C LEU A 24 14.68 -9.29 -4.09
N VAL A 25 14.59 -8.49 -3.02
CA VAL A 25 15.72 -8.27 -2.10
C VAL A 25 16.02 -9.52 -1.30
N ALA A 26 15.01 -10.23 -0.80
CA ALA A 26 15.17 -11.43 0.02
C ALA A 26 15.86 -12.57 -0.74
N PHE A 27 15.58 -12.76 -2.03
CA PHE A 27 16.20 -13.81 -2.86
C PHE A 27 17.43 -13.35 -3.65
N SER A 28 17.69 -12.04 -3.69
CA SER A 28 18.88 -11.51 -4.36
C SER A 28 20.15 -12.00 -3.69
N LYS A 29 21.09 -12.47 -4.51
CA LYS A 29 22.48 -12.75 -4.10
C LYS A 29 23.36 -11.51 -4.12
N LYS A 30 22.84 -10.35 -4.58
CA LYS A 30 23.59 -9.08 -4.66
C LYS A 30 23.73 -8.38 -3.31
N THR A 31 22.85 -8.66 -2.35
CA THR A 31 22.89 -8.06 -1.00
C THR A 31 23.09 -9.16 0.05
N PHE A 32 24.01 -8.94 1.00
CA PHE A 32 24.37 -9.94 2.03
C PHE A 32 24.39 -9.31 3.43
N GLY A 33 24.16 -10.14 4.46
CA GLY A 33 24.26 -9.70 5.86
C GLY A 33 23.34 -8.52 6.22
N ALA A 34 23.92 -7.49 6.84
CA ALA A 34 23.20 -6.32 7.34
C ALA A 34 22.53 -5.48 6.23
N GLU A 35 23.13 -5.40 5.03
CA GLU A 35 22.57 -4.65 3.92
C GLU A 35 21.18 -5.17 3.54
N LYS A 36 21.00 -6.48 3.54
CA LYS A 36 19.71 -7.12 3.23
C LYS A 36 18.64 -6.75 4.25
N VAL A 37 18.99 -6.72 5.54
CA VAL A 37 18.09 -6.32 6.63
C VAL A 37 17.69 -4.86 6.48
N THR A 38 18.64 -3.97 6.18
CA THR A 38 18.38 -2.55 5.93
C THR A 38 17.40 -2.36 4.77
N TRP A 39 17.58 -3.09 3.67
CA TRP A 39 16.67 -3.00 2.52
C TRP A 39 15.26 -3.51 2.85
N ILE A 40 15.13 -4.61 3.58
CA ILE A 40 13.82 -5.12 4.00
C ILE A 40 13.13 -4.11 4.92
N ILE A 41 13.84 -3.55 5.91
CA ILE A 41 13.31 -2.52 6.81
C ILE A 41 12.90 -1.27 6.02
N ALA A 42 13.72 -0.82 5.07
CA ALA A 42 13.42 0.34 4.25
C ALA A 42 12.14 0.15 3.42
N ILE A 43 11.98 -1.01 2.76
CA ILE A 43 10.78 -1.35 2.00
C ILE A 43 9.56 -1.38 2.93
N LEU A 44 9.67 -2.02 4.09
CA LEU A 44 8.58 -2.12 5.07
C LEU A 44 8.20 -0.73 5.61
N ALA A 45 9.20 0.11 5.90
CA ALA A 45 8.99 1.48 6.34
C ALA A 45 8.25 2.30 5.29
N VAL A 46 8.66 2.28 4.02
CA VAL A 46 7.99 3.06 2.96
C VAL A 46 6.57 2.55 2.69
N SER A 47 6.39 1.22 2.59
CA SER A 47 5.08 0.61 2.35
C SER A 47 4.10 0.87 3.50
N TRP A 48 4.56 0.79 4.75
CA TRP A 48 3.74 1.08 5.93
C TRP A 48 3.53 2.57 6.16
N PHE A 49 4.56 3.40 5.93
CA PHE A 49 4.51 4.84 6.19
C PHE A 49 3.59 5.59 5.23
N SER A 50 3.28 5.01 4.06
CA SER A 50 2.26 5.54 3.13
C SER A 50 0.90 5.79 3.80
N TRP A 51 0.53 5.03 4.84
CA TRP A 51 -0.69 5.25 5.61
C TRP A 51 -0.69 6.56 6.41
N MET A 52 0.49 7.03 6.85
CA MET A 52 0.61 8.29 7.58
C MET A 52 0.15 9.47 6.72
N PHE A 53 0.51 9.48 5.44
CA PHE A 53 0.04 10.50 4.49
C PHE A 53 -1.46 10.43 4.26
N TYR A 54 -2.05 9.23 4.22
CA TYR A 54 -3.51 9.07 4.13
C TYR A 54 -4.22 9.77 5.30
N PHE A 55 -3.75 9.55 6.53
CA PHE A 55 -4.33 10.19 7.72
C PHE A 55 -4.14 11.71 7.76
N ILE A 56 -3.09 12.24 7.14
CA ILE A 56 -2.85 13.70 7.08
C ILE A 56 -3.68 14.35 5.96
N ILE A 57 -3.83 13.68 4.81
CA ILE A 57 -4.50 14.24 3.62
C ILE A 57 -6.02 14.08 3.72
N ALA A 58 -6.52 12.96 4.23
CA ALA A 58 -7.96 12.72 4.37
C ALA A 58 -8.73 13.83 5.13
N PRO A 59 -8.24 14.36 6.28
CA PRO A 59 -8.94 15.44 6.99
C PRO A 59 -8.78 16.82 6.36
N VAL A 60 -7.87 17.00 5.38
CA VAL A 60 -7.65 18.30 4.71
C VAL A 60 -8.67 18.54 3.59
N VAL A 61 -9.31 17.49 3.08
CA VAL A 61 -10.35 17.61 2.05
C VAL A 61 -11.72 17.63 2.72
N GLU A 62 -12.25 18.83 2.96
CA GLU A 62 -13.65 18.99 3.34
C GLU A 62 -14.55 18.57 2.17
N ARG A 63 -15.57 17.75 2.44
CA ARG A 63 -16.57 17.45 1.42
C ARG A 63 -17.40 18.71 1.19
N PRO A 64 -17.56 19.19 -0.06
CA PRO A 64 -18.49 20.28 -0.33
C PRO A 64 -19.87 19.82 0.12
N GLU A 65 -20.46 20.57 1.06
CA GLU A 65 -21.83 20.36 1.50
C GLU A 65 -22.72 20.50 0.25
N PRO A 66 -23.59 19.51 -0.07
CA PRO A 66 -24.53 19.69 -1.15
C PRO A 66 -25.41 20.89 -0.82
N GLU A 67 -25.40 21.88 -1.70
CA GLU A 67 -26.27 23.06 -1.69
C GLU A 67 -27.71 22.63 -1.99
N ASP A 68 -28.30 21.85 -1.06
CA ASP A 68 -29.71 21.50 -1.03
C ASP A 68 -30.41 22.45 -0.06
N ASN A 69 -30.59 23.68 -0.52
CA ASN A 69 -31.45 24.69 0.10
C ASN A 69 -31.58 25.93 -0.80
N GLN A 70 -32.28 25.74 -1.92
CA GLN A 70 -33.04 26.81 -2.56
C GLN A 70 -34.52 26.37 -2.60
N PRO A 71 -35.44 27.05 -1.87
CA PRO A 71 -36.87 26.75 -1.93
C PRO A 71 -37.51 27.12 -3.28
#